data_AF-A0A961J5P4-F1
#
_entry.id   AF-A0A961J5P4-F1
#
_cell.length_a   1.000
_cell.length_b   1.000
_cell.length_c   1.000
_cell.angle_alpha   90.00
_cell.angle_beta   90.00
_cell.angle_gamma   90.00
#
_symmetry.space_group_name_H-M   'P 1'
#
loop_
_entity.id
_entity.type
_entity.pdbx_description
1 polymer ?
#
loop_
_entity_poly.entity_id
_entity_poly.type
_entity_poly.pdbx_seq_one_letter_code
_entity_poly.pdbx_strand_id
1 'polypeptide(L)'
;MFSALGIRPRNPNESHRAATQLELFFDLVAVIGIAATTAAFHHAISEAHGLQYLPNFLFVFVGIWWAWMNHAWYSSAFDNDDPVHRVLTFVIMLGFPVFTAGAESILVREGLFNGVIGWTIMRFGMVGLWLRAAAASTGRLRRTALTYAVGITLTQSLWWVFFFIIPKYDATVFLATGLAIYLVEFAVPVVAERGSPTPWHRHHMIERYGLLTFIILGEVLLSVSMMLGTLYDGHAEPGLIGQRCRALSSWSASGGCISSPKTI
;
A
#
# COMPACT_ATOMS: atom_id res chain seq x y z
N MET A 1 16.86 -28.79 16.27
CA MET A 1 16.71 -27.32 16.29
C MET A 1 17.13 -26.61 14.98
N PHE A 2 17.48 -27.32 13.89
CA PHE A 2 17.91 -26.71 12.60
C PHE A 2 16.96 -26.98 11.41
N SER A 3 15.65 -27.08 11.63
CA SER A 3 14.67 -27.26 10.53
C SER A 3 13.86 -25.99 10.19
N ALA A 4 14.08 -24.88 10.90
CA ALA A 4 13.25 -23.66 10.76
C ALA A 4 13.69 -22.69 9.64
N LEU A 5 14.79 -23.00 8.94
CA LEU A 5 15.44 -22.11 7.96
C LEU A 5 15.31 -22.56 6.50
N GLY A 6 14.53 -23.61 6.22
CA GLY A 6 14.42 -24.21 4.89
C GLY A 6 13.61 -23.38 3.90
N ILE A 7 14.13 -22.24 3.44
CA ILE A 7 13.67 -21.65 2.17
C ILE A 7 14.49 -22.32 1.06
N ARG A 8 13.85 -23.19 0.27
CA ARG A 8 14.43 -23.64 -1.00
C ARG A 8 13.94 -22.68 -2.10
N PRO A 9 14.83 -22.11 -2.93
CA PRO A 9 14.41 -21.42 -4.15
C PRO A 9 13.54 -22.38 -4.98
N ARG A 10 12.32 -21.96 -5.32
CA ARG A 10 11.35 -22.82 -6.00
C ARG A 10 11.74 -23.01 -7.48
N ASN A 11 11.29 -24.12 -8.06
CA ASN A 11 11.58 -24.49 -9.45
C ASN A 11 10.74 -23.62 -10.41
N PRO A 12 11.34 -22.75 -11.25
CA PRO A 12 10.61 -21.86 -12.16
C PRO A 12 9.63 -22.54 -13.15
N ASN A 13 9.74 -23.86 -13.33
CA ASN A 13 9.01 -24.64 -14.33
C ASN A 13 7.84 -25.47 -13.78
N GLU A 14 7.38 -25.25 -12.54
CA GLU A 14 6.16 -25.93 -12.05
C GLU A 14 4.92 -25.55 -12.88
N SER A 15 4.28 -26.54 -13.51
CA SER A 15 3.01 -26.40 -14.20
C SER A 15 1.85 -26.38 -13.19
N HIS A 16 1.04 -25.32 -13.19
CA HIS A 16 -0.13 -25.07 -12.31
C HIS A 16 0.17 -24.70 -10.84
N ARG A 17 0.78 -23.53 -10.62
CA ARG A 17 0.65 -22.82 -9.33
C ARG A 17 -0.48 -21.81 -9.43
N ALA A 18 -1.58 -22.05 -8.71
CA ALA A 18 -2.61 -21.05 -8.47
C ALA A 18 -2.21 -20.11 -7.32
N ALA A 19 -2.75 -18.90 -7.30
CA ALA A 19 -2.51 -17.95 -6.21
C ALA A 19 -2.97 -18.51 -4.85
N THR A 20 -2.16 -18.33 -3.80
CA THR A 20 -2.53 -18.78 -2.45
C THR A 20 -3.60 -17.85 -1.84
N GLN A 21 -4.34 -18.33 -0.83
CA GLN A 21 -5.32 -17.48 -0.13
C GLN A 21 -4.66 -16.26 0.53
N LEU A 22 -3.41 -16.38 0.98
CA LEU A 22 -2.66 -15.27 1.56
C LEU A 22 -2.27 -14.23 0.51
N GLU A 23 -1.86 -14.67 -0.68
CA GLU A 23 -1.58 -13.79 -1.82
C GLU A 23 -2.84 -13.03 -2.24
N LEU A 24 -3.98 -13.72 -2.33
CA LEU A 24 -5.28 -13.10 -2.63
C LEU A 24 -5.69 -12.07 -1.58
N PHE A 25 -5.53 -12.41 -0.29
CA PHE A 25 -5.82 -11.47 0.79
C PHE A 25 -4.90 -10.25 0.74
N PHE A 26 -3.64 -10.44 0.38
CA PHE A 26 -2.69 -9.34 0.18
C PHE A 26 -3.12 -8.42 -0.95
N ASP A 27 -3.52 -9.01 -2.09
CA ASP A 27 -4.00 -8.26 -3.26
C ASP A 27 -5.25 -7.44 -2.90
N LEU A 28 -6.18 -8.01 -2.11
CA LEU A 28 -7.34 -7.30 -1.59
C LEU A 28 -6.96 -6.10 -0.69
N VAL A 29 -6.03 -6.28 0.25
CA VAL A 29 -5.57 -5.19 1.13
C VAL A 29 -4.93 -4.05 0.32
N ALA A 30 -4.16 -4.37 -0.71
CA ALA A 30 -3.60 -3.37 -1.61
C ALA A 30 -4.69 -2.60 -2.37
N VAL A 31 -5.73 -3.29 -2.87
CA VAL A 31 -6.86 -2.63 -3.55
C VAL A 31 -7.67 -1.76 -2.61
N ILE A 32 -7.91 -2.18 -1.38
CA ILE A 32 -8.54 -1.32 -0.35
C ILE A 32 -7.75 -0.03 -0.16
N GLY A 33 -6.41 -0.11 -0.20
CA GLY A 33 -5.56 1.07 -0.15
C GLY A 33 -5.70 1.99 -1.37
N ILE A 34 -5.79 1.42 -2.58
CA ILE A 34 -6.05 2.16 -3.82
C ILE A 34 -7.42 2.85 -3.74
N ALA A 35 -8.45 2.14 -3.27
CA ALA A 35 -9.81 2.67 -3.10
C ALA A 35 -9.84 3.85 -2.12
N ALA A 36 -9.21 3.72 -0.95
CA ALA A 36 -9.09 4.79 0.03
C ALA A 36 -8.38 6.04 -0.54
N THR A 37 -7.31 5.84 -1.30
CA THR A 37 -6.57 6.93 -1.96
C THR A 37 -7.40 7.60 -3.06
N THR A 38 -8.17 6.81 -3.81
CA THR A 38 -9.07 7.31 -4.86
C THR A 38 -10.23 8.10 -4.27
N ALA A 39 -10.78 7.67 -3.14
CA ALA A 39 -11.82 8.40 -2.41
C ALA A 39 -11.30 9.76 -1.91
N ALA A 40 -10.07 9.83 -1.40
CA ALA A 40 -9.46 11.11 -1.02
C ALA A 40 -9.27 12.03 -2.23
N PHE A 41 -8.89 11.49 -3.40
CA PHE A 41 -8.76 12.26 -4.63
C PHE A 41 -10.11 12.74 -5.20
N HIS A 42 -11.18 11.96 -5.02
CA HIS A 42 -12.53 12.36 -5.44
C HIS A 42 -12.98 13.68 -4.78
N HIS A 43 -12.64 13.89 -3.50
CA HIS A 43 -12.91 15.16 -2.83
C HIS A 43 -12.22 16.34 -3.54
N ALA A 44 -10.95 16.19 -3.92
CA ALA A 44 -10.22 17.19 -4.68
C ALA A 44 -10.83 17.47 -6.07
N ILE A 45 -11.38 16.45 -6.73
CA ILE A 45 -12.12 16.62 -7.99
C ILE A 45 -13.41 17.42 -7.75
N SER A 46 -14.16 17.10 -6.69
CA SER A 46 -15.42 17.76 -6.37
C SER A 46 -15.26 19.26 -6.06
N GLU A 47 -14.09 19.66 -5.59
CA GLU A 47 -13.71 21.06 -5.33
C GLU A 47 -13.10 21.76 -6.57
N ALA A 48 -13.17 21.14 -7.75
CA ALA A 48 -12.58 21.64 -9.01
C ALA A 48 -11.04 21.77 -9.02
N HIS A 49 -10.34 21.09 -8.11
CA HIS A 49 -8.88 21.06 -8.02
C HIS A 49 -8.27 19.73 -8.52
N GLY A 50 -9.04 18.88 -9.20
CA GLY A 50 -8.61 17.53 -9.60
C GLY A 50 -7.31 17.51 -10.42
N LEU A 51 -7.16 18.39 -11.43
CA LEU A 51 -5.94 18.45 -12.24
C LEU A 51 -4.71 18.90 -11.44
N GLN A 52 -4.91 19.76 -10.44
CA GLN A 52 -3.84 20.28 -9.59
C GLN A 52 -3.29 19.19 -8.66
N TYR A 53 -4.16 18.34 -8.10
CA TYR A 53 -3.77 17.28 -7.18
C TYR A 53 -3.51 15.92 -7.85
N LEU A 54 -3.73 15.80 -9.16
CA LEU A 54 -3.45 14.59 -9.91
C LEU A 54 -2.00 14.09 -9.75
N PRO A 55 -0.94 14.94 -9.78
CA PRO A 55 0.42 14.49 -9.51
C PRO A 55 0.60 13.89 -8.11
N ASN A 56 -0.01 14.48 -7.09
CA ASN A 56 0.05 13.98 -5.72
C ASN A 56 -0.69 12.64 -5.59
N PHE A 57 -1.82 12.48 -6.29
CA PHE A 57 -2.54 11.22 -6.34
C PHE A 57 -1.70 10.12 -6.98
N LEU A 58 -1.10 10.39 -8.14
CA LEU A 58 -0.21 9.45 -8.80
C LEU A 58 1.00 9.09 -7.93
N PHE A 59 1.54 10.05 -7.19
CA PHE A 59 2.62 9.82 -6.23
C PHE A 59 2.23 8.78 -5.16
N VAL A 60 1.07 8.94 -4.52
CA VAL A 60 0.57 8.00 -3.49
C VAL A 60 0.22 6.64 -4.13
N PHE A 61 -0.44 6.65 -5.28
CA PHE A 61 -0.80 5.44 -6.02
C PHE A 61 0.45 4.61 -6.39
N VAL A 62 1.50 5.26 -6.91
CA VAL A 62 2.78 4.62 -7.23
C VAL A 62 3.39 3.98 -5.98
N GLY A 63 3.28 4.61 -4.81
CA GLY A 63 3.70 4.01 -3.54
C GLY A 63 3.00 2.69 -3.24
N ILE A 64 1.66 2.67 -3.30
CA ILE A 64 0.85 1.48 -3.03
C ILE A 64 1.14 0.37 -4.05
N TRP A 65 1.15 0.74 -5.33
CA TRP A 65 1.46 -0.17 -6.43
C TRP A 65 2.88 -0.75 -6.30
N TRP A 66 3.85 0.07 -5.90
CA TRP A 66 5.23 -0.39 -5.72
C TRP A 66 5.38 -1.34 -4.54
N ALA A 67 4.73 -1.07 -3.39
CA ALA A 67 4.69 -2.02 -2.28
C ALA A 67 4.09 -3.36 -2.70
N TRP A 68 2.99 -3.31 -3.44
CA TRP A 68 2.38 -4.52 -3.99
C TRP A 68 3.34 -5.28 -4.92
N MET A 69 3.99 -4.57 -5.84
CA MET A 69 4.96 -5.15 -6.78
C MET A 69 6.11 -5.88 -6.07
N ASN A 70 6.71 -5.23 -5.07
CA ASN A 70 7.83 -5.79 -4.31
C ASN A 70 7.43 -7.13 -3.69
N HIS A 71 6.31 -7.15 -2.97
CA HIS A 71 5.83 -8.38 -2.33
C HIS A 71 5.42 -9.43 -3.36
N ALA A 72 4.73 -9.05 -4.44
CA ALA A 72 4.28 -9.97 -5.47
C ALA A 72 5.44 -10.71 -6.14
N TRP A 73 6.50 -9.98 -6.51
CA TRP A 73 7.70 -10.58 -7.10
C TRP A 73 8.44 -11.48 -6.11
N TYR A 74 8.60 -11.03 -4.86
CA TYR A 74 9.24 -11.84 -3.83
C TYR A 74 8.48 -13.15 -3.57
N SER A 75 7.17 -13.07 -3.40
CA SER A 75 6.28 -14.20 -3.15
C SER A 75 6.24 -15.17 -4.34
N SER A 76 6.35 -14.66 -5.57
CA SER A 76 6.52 -15.52 -6.75
C SER A 76 7.79 -16.38 -6.64
N ALA A 77 8.93 -15.79 -6.24
CA ALA A 77 10.21 -16.49 -6.19
C ALA A 77 10.45 -17.34 -4.91
N PHE A 78 9.96 -16.91 -3.75
CA PHE A 78 10.37 -17.44 -2.44
C PHE A 78 9.23 -17.75 -1.46
N ASP A 79 7.96 -17.60 -1.84
CA ASP A 79 6.86 -18.01 -0.95
C ASP A 79 7.01 -19.51 -0.61
N ASN A 80 6.90 -19.81 0.67
CA ASN A 80 7.00 -21.14 1.24
C ASN A 80 5.89 -21.44 2.26
N ASP A 81 4.88 -20.57 2.34
CA ASP A 81 3.68 -20.66 3.18
C ASP A 81 3.91 -21.06 4.65
N ASP A 82 5.05 -20.68 5.22
CA ASP A 82 5.37 -20.99 6.61
C ASP A 82 4.98 -19.86 7.58
N PRO A 83 5.00 -20.12 8.91
CA PRO A 83 4.54 -19.13 9.88
C PRO A 83 5.32 -17.81 9.83
N VAL A 84 6.63 -17.85 9.53
CA VAL A 84 7.47 -16.64 9.48
C VAL A 84 7.12 -15.81 8.26
N HIS A 85 6.95 -16.45 7.09
CA HIS A 85 6.47 -15.78 5.89
C HIS A 85 5.10 -15.14 6.14
N ARG A 86 4.15 -15.89 6.70
CA ARG A 86 2.80 -15.39 7.04
C ARG A 86 2.86 -14.17 7.95
N VAL A 87 3.60 -14.24 9.05
CA VAL A 87 3.72 -13.12 10.00
C VAL A 87 4.32 -11.88 9.33
N LEU A 88 5.41 -12.04 8.56
CA LEU A 88 6.02 -10.91 7.86
C LEU A 88 5.08 -10.33 6.79
N THR A 89 4.35 -11.17 6.07
CA THR A 89 3.33 -10.73 5.10
C THR A 89 2.19 -9.97 5.79
N PHE A 90 1.72 -10.42 6.96
CA PHE A 90 0.76 -9.66 7.77
C PHE A 90 1.32 -8.32 8.25
N VAL A 91 2.60 -8.25 8.63
CA VAL A 91 3.26 -6.96 8.95
C VAL A 91 3.22 -6.03 7.74
N ILE A 92 3.49 -6.52 6.53
CA ILE A 92 3.40 -5.70 5.32
C ILE A 92 1.95 -5.24 5.10
N MET A 93 0.96 -6.14 5.26
CA MET A 93 -0.46 -5.80 5.15
C MET A 93 -0.88 -4.70 6.12
N LEU A 94 -0.42 -4.73 7.37
CA LEU A 94 -0.70 -3.69 8.37
C LEU A 94 -0.16 -2.31 7.97
N GLY A 95 0.90 -2.26 7.18
CA GLY A 95 1.43 -1.01 6.66
C GLY A 95 0.49 -0.29 5.70
N PHE A 96 -0.34 -1.02 4.92
CA PHE A 96 -1.26 -0.42 3.93
C PHE A 96 -2.27 0.55 4.53
N PRO A 97 -3.10 0.17 5.53
CA PRO A 97 -4.06 1.10 6.11
C PRO A 97 -3.39 2.28 6.82
N VAL A 98 -2.20 2.10 7.40
CA VAL A 98 -1.45 3.22 8.00
C VAL A 98 -0.95 4.19 6.93
N PHE A 99 -0.44 3.68 5.82
CA PHE A 99 -0.01 4.48 4.67
C PHE A 99 -1.19 5.25 4.07
N THR A 100 -2.32 4.58 3.86
CA THR A 100 -3.49 5.17 3.19
C THR A 100 -4.29 6.09 4.10
N ALA A 101 -4.26 5.90 5.42
CA ALA A 101 -4.73 6.90 6.38
C ALA A 101 -3.96 8.23 6.27
N GLY A 102 -2.76 8.21 5.68
CA GLY A 102 -2.00 9.40 5.32
C GLY A 102 -2.33 9.99 3.94
N ALA A 103 -3.12 9.32 3.11
CA ALA A 103 -3.29 9.68 1.70
C ALA A 103 -3.80 11.11 1.51
N GLU A 104 -4.87 11.51 2.22
CA GLU A 104 -5.41 12.89 2.17
C GLU A 104 -4.37 13.93 2.64
N SER A 105 -3.63 13.61 3.71
CA SER A 105 -2.57 14.46 4.25
C SER A 105 -1.45 14.67 3.22
N ILE A 106 -1.04 13.63 2.50
CA ILE A 106 -0.03 13.71 1.45
C ILE A 106 -0.57 14.47 0.23
N LEU A 107 -1.83 14.25 -0.11
CA LEU A 107 -2.49 14.89 -1.26
C LEU A 107 -2.61 16.40 -1.10
N VAL A 108 -3.12 16.86 0.04
CA VAL A 108 -3.57 18.25 0.22
C VAL A 108 -2.61 19.08 1.09
N ARG A 109 -1.94 18.44 2.05
CA ARG A 109 -1.16 19.12 3.11
C ARG A 109 0.33 18.80 3.06
N GLU A 110 0.77 18.03 2.06
CA GLU A 110 2.14 17.52 1.93
C GLU A 110 2.64 16.82 3.21
N GLY A 111 1.71 16.29 4.00
CA GLY A 111 1.97 15.73 5.32
C GLY A 111 2.33 14.25 5.23
N LEU A 112 3.63 13.96 5.24
CA LEU A 112 4.19 12.63 5.03
C LEU A 112 4.17 11.69 6.23
N PHE A 113 3.84 12.14 7.44
CA PHE A 113 4.08 11.37 8.67
C PHE A 113 3.46 9.96 8.63
N ASN A 114 2.15 9.87 8.40
CA ASN A 114 1.45 8.58 8.29
C ASN A 114 1.96 7.74 7.11
N GLY A 115 2.26 8.39 5.98
CA GLY A 115 2.83 7.74 4.80
C GLY A 115 4.18 7.09 5.09
N VAL A 116 5.12 7.82 5.70
CA VAL A 116 6.46 7.33 6.02
C VAL A 116 6.42 6.23 7.08
N ILE A 117 5.54 6.33 8.07
CA ILE A 117 5.34 5.28 9.08
C ILE A 117 4.77 4.01 8.44
N GLY A 118 3.69 4.13 7.66
CA GLY A 118 3.10 2.99 6.94
C GLY A 118 4.09 2.33 6.00
N TRP A 119 4.85 3.13 5.25
CA TRP A 119 5.93 2.66 4.39
C TRP A 119 7.02 1.92 5.17
N THR A 120 7.44 2.47 6.32
CA THR A 120 8.45 1.85 7.19
C THR A 120 7.98 0.48 7.69
N ILE A 121 6.70 0.34 8.08
CA ILE A 121 6.12 -0.94 8.51
C ILE A 121 6.19 -1.96 7.37
N MET A 122 5.79 -1.57 6.15
CA MET A 122 5.91 -2.45 4.98
C MET A 122 7.36 -2.84 4.72
N ARG A 123 8.29 -1.89 4.79
CA ARG A 123 9.72 -2.15 4.53
C ARG A 123 10.33 -3.05 5.60
N PHE A 124 9.92 -2.95 6.85
CA PHE A 124 10.38 -3.85 7.89
C PHE A 124 10.05 -5.31 7.57
N GLY A 125 8.79 -5.58 7.18
CA GLY A 125 8.38 -6.90 6.72
C GLY A 125 9.17 -7.36 5.48
N MET A 126 9.32 -6.49 4.49
CA MET A 126 10.02 -6.80 3.23
C MET A 126 11.52 -7.08 3.43
N VAL A 127 12.21 -6.29 4.24
CA VAL A 127 13.63 -6.50 4.58
C VAL A 127 13.78 -7.80 5.36
N GLY A 128 12.87 -8.09 6.30
CA GLY A 128 12.83 -9.36 7.00
C GLY A 128 12.76 -10.56 6.05
N LEU A 129 11.87 -10.49 5.05
CA LEU A 129 11.74 -11.51 4.01
C LEU A 129 13.04 -11.69 3.20
N TRP A 130 13.67 -10.60 2.75
CA TRP A 130 14.93 -10.67 1.98
C TRP A 130 16.12 -11.17 2.81
N LEU A 131 16.26 -10.74 4.07
CA LEU A 131 17.30 -11.24 4.97
C LEU A 131 17.13 -12.74 5.22
N ARG A 132 15.89 -13.19 5.33
CA ARG A 132 15.56 -14.60 5.46
C ARG A 132 15.92 -15.40 4.21
N ALA A 133 15.57 -14.89 3.03
CA ALA A 133 15.98 -15.49 1.75
C ALA A 133 17.52 -15.54 1.61
N ALA A 134 18.23 -14.52 2.07
CA ALA A 134 19.70 -14.50 2.12
C ALA A 134 20.28 -15.53 3.09
N ALA A 135 19.67 -15.70 4.26
CA ALA A 135 20.09 -16.69 5.26
C ALA A 135 19.96 -18.13 4.73
N ALA A 136 18.91 -18.40 3.96
CA ALA A 136 18.64 -19.72 3.38
C ALA A 136 19.37 -19.99 2.04
N SER A 137 19.89 -18.95 1.38
CA SER A 137 20.58 -19.06 0.09
C SER A 137 22.10 -19.08 0.24
N THR A 138 22.79 -19.64 -0.76
CA THR A 138 24.26 -19.61 -0.87
C THR A 138 24.72 -18.98 -2.19
N GLY A 139 26.00 -18.61 -2.27
CA GLY A 139 26.61 -18.09 -3.51
C GLY A 139 26.00 -16.77 -4.02
N ARG A 140 25.71 -16.72 -5.33
CA ARG A 140 25.23 -15.51 -6.02
C ARG A 140 23.79 -15.11 -5.63
N LEU A 141 22.94 -16.08 -5.29
CA LEU A 141 21.56 -15.80 -4.88
C LEU A 141 21.53 -15.11 -3.51
N ARG A 142 22.41 -15.50 -2.58
CA ARG A 142 22.57 -14.81 -1.30
C ARG A 142 22.98 -13.34 -1.48
N ARG A 143 23.91 -13.06 -2.39
CA ARG A 143 24.31 -11.67 -2.69
C ARG A 143 23.14 -10.85 -3.22
N THR A 144 22.36 -11.41 -4.14
CA THR A 144 21.15 -10.78 -4.70
C THR A 144 20.14 -10.42 -3.60
N ALA A 145 19.84 -11.37 -2.70
CA ALA A 145 18.92 -11.15 -1.59
C ALA A 145 19.45 -10.09 -0.59
N LEU A 146 20.76 -10.07 -0.31
CA LEU A 146 21.37 -9.02 0.51
C LEU A 146 21.35 -7.65 -0.18
N THR A 147 21.56 -7.59 -1.49
CA THR A 147 21.47 -6.33 -2.25
C THR A 147 20.05 -5.77 -2.22
N TYR A 148 19.02 -6.62 -2.30
CA TYR A 148 17.64 -6.19 -2.07
C TYR A 148 17.44 -5.65 -0.64
N ALA A 149 17.86 -6.40 0.39
CA ALA A 149 17.70 -5.97 1.79
C ALA A 149 18.40 -4.62 2.08
N VAL A 150 19.64 -4.47 1.61
CA VAL A 150 20.42 -3.23 1.75
C VAL A 150 19.80 -2.10 0.93
N GLY A 151 19.48 -2.34 -0.35
CA GLY A 151 18.88 -1.34 -1.22
C GLY A 151 17.59 -0.77 -0.66
N ILE A 152 16.69 -1.64 -0.18
CA ILE A 152 15.43 -1.24 0.46
C ILE A 152 15.67 -0.45 1.75
N THR A 153 16.66 -0.84 2.56
CA THR A 153 17.00 -0.13 3.80
C THR A 153 17.58 1.27 3.49
N LEU A 154 18.42 1.38 2.47
CA LEU A 154 18.99 2.65 2.03
C LEU A 154 17.92 3.58 1.49
N THR A 155 17.02 3.09 0.64
CA THR A 155 15.92 3.91 0.12
C THR A 155 14.92 4.31 1.21
N GLN A 156 14.63 3.42 2.17
CA GLN A 156 13.88 3.79 3.37
C GLN A 156 14.56 4.91 4.17
N SER A 157 15.90 4.88 4.26
CA SER A 157 16.65 5.94 4.94
C SER A 157 16.51 7.27 4.18
N LEU A 158 16.50 7.24 2.84
CA LEU A 158 16.24 8.43 2.03
C LEU A 158 14.84 9.00 2.27
N TRP A 159 13.81 8.17 2.43
CA TRP A 159 12.46 8.63 2.78
C TRP A 159 12.40 9.32 4.15
N TRP A 160 13.17 8.85 5.13
CA TRP A 160 13.29 9.52 6.42
C TRP A 160 14.04 10.85 6.31
N VAL A 161 15.13 10.89 5.55
CA VAL A 161 15.86 12.14 5.27
C VAL A 161 14.95 13.14 4.56
N PHE A 162 14.19 12.68 3.56
CA PHE A 162 13.18 13.48 2.85
C PHE A 162 12.14 14.07 3.81
N PHE A 163 11.63 13.27 4.74
CA PHE A 163 10.69 13.70 5.77
C PHE A 163 11.22 14.82 6.68
N PHE A 164 12.51 14.81 7.03
CA PHE A 164 13.10 15.81 7.93
C PHE A 164 13.63 17.06 7.22
N ILE A 165 14.08 16.95 5.96
CA ILE A 165 14.76 18.04 5.26
C ILE A 165 13.80 18.88 4.42
N ILE A 166 12.86 18.27 3.70
CA ILE A 166 12.12 18.98 2.67
C ILE A 166 11.06 19.91 3.30
N PRO A 167 11.08 21.22 2.97
CA PRO A 167 10.09 22.16 3.46
C PRO A 167 8.69 21.77 2.98
N LYS A 168 7.71 21.82 3.88
CA LYS A 168 6.28 21.48 3.64
C LYS A 168 5.52 22.51 2.80
N TYR A 169 6.23 23.38 2.08
CA TYR A 169 5.66 24.61 1.50
C TYR A 169 5.89 24.74 -0.01
N ASP A 170 6.66 23.84 -0.64
CA ASP A 170 6.88 23.85 -2.09
C ASP A 170 6.57 22.48 -2.69
N ALA A 171 5.36 22.37 -3.24
CA ALA A 171 4.84 21.19 -3.92
C ALA A 171 5.75 20.69 -5.05
N THR A 172 6.44 21.60 -5.75
CA THR A 172 7.30 21.24 -6.89
C THR A 172 8.56 20.55 -6.39
N VAL A 173 9.19 21.12 -5.36
CA VAL A 173 10.39 20.54 -4.73
C VAL A 173 10.05 19.21 -4.05
N PHE A 174 8.89 19.14 -3.38
CA PHE A 174 8.36 17.92 -2.79
C PHE A 174 8.23 16.80 -3.83
N LEU A 175 7.49 17.05 -4.91
CA LEU A 175 7.24 16.05 -5.96
C LEU A 175 8.53 15.66 -6.68
N ALA A 176 9.37 16.62 -7.06
CA ALA A 176 10.62 16.35 -7.78
C ALA A 176 11.57 15.48 -6.95
N THR A 177 11.73 15.79 -5.67
CA THR A 177 12.60 15.02 -4.76
C THR A 177 12.01 13.64 -4.46
N GLY A 178 10.70 13.56 -4.20
CA GLY A 178 10.02 12.28 -3.97
C GLY A 178 10.09 11.36 -5.20
N LEU A 179 9.90 11.90 -6.40
CA LEU A 179 10.08 11.16 -7.65
C LEU A 179 11.52 10.69 -7.83
N ALA A 180 12.51 11.53 -7.52
CA ALA A 180 13.91 11.12 -7.54
C ALA A 180 14.18 9.92 -6.62
N ILE A 181 13.58 9.91 -5.42
CA ILE A 181 13.70 8.76 -4.50
C ILE A 181 13.01 7.51 -5.08
N TYR A 182 11.82 7.65 -5.68
CA TYR A 182 11.18 6.52 -6.39
C TYR A 182 12.04 5.96 -7.53
N LEU A 183 12.77 6.81 -8.27
CA LEU A 183 13.70 6.33 -9.30
C LEU A 183 14.84 5.51 -8.69
N VAL A 184 15.35 5.91 -7.51
CA VAL A 184 16.33 5.10 -6.77
C VAL A 184 15.71 3.78 -6.32
N GLU A 185 14.46 3.78 -5.85
CA GLU A 185 13.71 2.56 -5.49
C GLU A 185 13.58 1.60 -6.67
N PHE A 186 13.22 2.11 -7.85
CA PHE A 186 13.09 1.30 -9.07
C PHE A 186 14.45 0.79 -9.56
N ALA A 187 15.56 1.45 -9.21
CA ALA A 187 16.89 0.98 -9.52
C ALA A 187 17.32 -0.21 -8.63
N VAL A 188 16.73 -0.41 -7.44
CA VAL A 188 17.12 -1.49 -6.52
C VAL A 188 17.00 -2.87 -7.17
N PRO A 189 15.85 -3.29 -7.76
CA PRO A 189 15.76 -4.56 -8.49
C PRO A 189 16.77 -4.66 -9.64
N VAL A 190 16.93 -3.58 -10.41
CA VAL A 190 17.84 -3.54 -11.56
C VAL A 190 19.28 -3.79 -11.13
N VAL A 191 19.70 -3.30 -9.96
CA VAL A 191 21.04 -3.51 -9.41
C VAL A 191 21.16 -4.89 -8.77
N ALA A 192 20.15 -5.33 -8.01
CA ALA A 192 20.18 -6.62 -7.33
C ALA A 192 20.26 -7.79 -8.32
N GLU A 193 19.52 -7.73 -9.42
CA GLU A 193 19.41 -8.84 -10.37
C GLU A 193 20.52 -8.90 -11.43
N ARG A 194 21.46 -7.94 -11.47
CA ARG A 194 22.58 -7.96 -12.45
C ARG A 194 23.45 -9.21 -12.34
N GLY A 195 23.60 -9.77 -11.15
CA GLY A 195 24.50 -10.90 -10.89
C GLY A 195 23.83 -12.27 -11.00
N SER A 196 22.60 -12.38 -10.47
CA SER A 196 21.80 -13.60 -10.51
C SER A 196 20.32 -13.20 -10.47
N PRO A 197 19.55 -13.43 -11.54
CA PRO A 197 18.13 -13.15 -11.53
C PRO A 197 17.42 -14.03 -10.50
N THR A 198 16.35 -13.50 -9.91
CA THR A 198 15.49 -14.25 -8.99
C THR A 198 14.64 -15.27 -9.78
N PRO A 199 14.35 -16.45 -9.22
CA PRO A 199 13.59 -17.50 -9.91
C PRO A 199 12.07 -17.24 -9.85
N TRP A 200 11.61 -16.08 -10.33
CA TRP A 200 10.19 -15.73 -10.34
C TRP A 200 9.43 -16.43 -11.49
N HIS A 201 8.13 -16.65 -11.30
CA HIS A 201 7.28 -17.36 -12.25
C HIS A 201 6.40 -16.40 -13.05
N ARG A 202 6.62 -16.36 -14.37
CA ARG A 202 5.85 -15.49 -15.29
C ARG A 202 4.34 -15.71 -15.24
N HIS A 203 3.91 -16.97 -15.26
CA HIS A 203 2.49 -17.31 -15.28
C HIS A 203 1.78 -16.88 -13.98
N HIS A 204 2.42 -17.09 -12.83
CA HIS A 204 1.89 -16.70 -11.52
C HIS A 204 1.78 -15.18 -11.37
N MET A 205 2.75 -14.42 -11.90
CA MET A 205 2.62 -12.96 -11.95
C MET A 205 1.43 -12.51 -12.80
N ILE A 206 1.25 -13.10 -13.99
CA ILE A 206 0.10 -12.80 -14.87
C ILE A 206 -1.22 -13.08 -14.16
N GLU A 207 -1.32 -14.22 -13.47
CA GLU A 207 -2.49 -14.58 -12.68
C GLU A 207 -2.81 -13.51 -11.62
N ARG A 208 -1.80 -13.07 -10.86
CA ARG A 208 -1.98 -12.02 -9.84
C ARG A 208 -2.38 -10.67 -10.40
N TYR A 209 -1.85 -10.26 -11.55
CA TYR A 209 -2.33 -9.05 -12.24
C TYR A 209 -3.79 -9.19 -12.67
N GLY A 210 -4.18 -10.37 -13.17
CA GLY A 210 -5.58 -10.66 -13.53
C GLY A 210 -6.49 -10.58 -12.31
N LEU A 211 -6.09 -11.21 -11.19
CA LEU A 211 -6.83 -11.18 -9.93
C LEU A 211 -6.95 -9.76 -9.37
N LEU A 212 -5.84 -9.00 -9.32
CA LEU A 212 -5.85 -7.61 -8.90
C LEU A 212 -6.81 -6.77 -9.75
N THR A 213 -6.79 -6.97 -11.07
CA THR A 213 -7.71 -6.29 -12.00
C THR A 213 -9.17 -6.65 -11.70
N PHE A 214 -9.48 -7.93 -11.47
CA PHE A 214 -10.84 -8.34 -11.11
C PHE A 214 -11.31 -7.73 -9.79
N ILE A 215 -10.45 -7.64 -8.78
CA ILE A 215 -10.80 -7.02 -7.49
C ILE A 215 -11.05 -5.52 -7.69
N ILE A 216 -10.22 -4.82 -8.46
CA ILE A 216 -10.43 -3.39 -8.80
C ILE A 216 -11.75 -3.20 -9.56
N LEU A 217 -12.06 -4.05 -10.53
CA LEU A 217 -13.35 -4.01 -11.24
C LEU A 217 -14.52 -4.23 -10.27
N GLY A 218 -14.37 -5.10 -9.28
CA GLY A 218 -15.33 -5.29 -8.20
C GLY A 218 -15.59 -4.01 -7.40
N GLU A 219 -14.55 -3.25 -7.08
CA GLU A 219 -14.65 -1.96 -6.37
C GLU A 219 -15.39 -0.90 -7.22
N VAL A 220 -15.13 -0.87 -8.53
CA VAL A 220 -15.86 -0.01 -9.46
C VAL A 220 -17.34 -0.39 -9.51
N LEU A 221 -17.66 -1.68 -9.60
CA LEU A 221 -19.04 -2.17 -9.58
C LEU A 221 -19.75 -1.85 -8.26
N LEU A 222 -19.06 -1.94 -7.12
CA LEU A 222 -19.59 -1.56 -5.82
C LEU A 222 -19.94 -0.06 -5.79
N SER A 223 -19.04 0.79 -6.29
CA SER A 223 -19.26 2.24 -6.38
C SER A 223 -20.46 2.59 -7.26
N VAL A 224 -20.61 1.93 -8.41
CA VAL A 224 -21.77 2.10 -9.31
C VAL A 224 -23.07 1.63 -8.64
N SER A 225 -23.04 0.50 -7.93
CA SER A 225 -24.20 -0.01 -7.20
C SER A 225 -24.66 0.96 -6.12
N MET A 226 -23.73 1.52 -5.34
CA MET A 226 -24.03 2.55 -4.35
C MET A 226 -24.64 3.80 -5.01
N MET A 227 -24.10 4.25 -6.14
CA MET A 227 -24.65 5.38 -6.90
C MET A 227 -26.09 5.11 -7.34
N LEU A 228 -26.37 3.94 -7.92
CA LEU A 228 -27.72 3.55 -8.33
C LEU A 228 -28.69 3.50 -7.14
N GLY A 229 -28.26 2.96 -6.00
CA GLY A 229 -29.03 2.99 -4.76
C GLY A 229 -29.43 4.41 -4.36
N THR A 230 -28.48 5.35 -4.35
CA THR A 230 -28.78 6.76 -4.04
C THR A 230 -29.73 7.44 -5.03
N LEU A 231 -29.72 7.02 -6.30
CA LEU A 231 -30.66 7.53 -7.31
C LEU A 231 -32.07 6.95 -7.11
N TYR A 232 -32.18 5.66 -6.83
CA TYR A 232 -33.46 5.00 -6.57
C TYR A 232 -34.08 5.46 -5.25
N ASP A 233 -33.31 5.54 -4.19
CA ASP A 233 -33.75 6.09 -2.90
C ASP A 233 -34.03 7.60 -3.01
N GLY A 234 -33.34 8.32 -3.90
CA GLY A 234 -33.65 9.71 -4.24
C GLY A 234 -35.02 9.93 -4.90
N HIS A 235 -35.65 8.85 -5.40
CA HIS A 235 -37.03 8.82 -5.89
C HIS A 235 -38.02 8.26 -4.86
N ALA A 236 -37.55 7.80 -3.70
CA ALA A 236 -38.36 7.31 -2.59
C ALA A 236 -38.19 8.23 -1.36
N GLU A 237 -39.21 9.05 -1.10
CA GLU A 237 -39.41 9.90 0.10
C GLU A 237 -38.83 11.34 0.09
N PRO A 238 -39.65 12.35 -0.26
CA PRO A 238 -39.40 13.78 0.00
C PRO A 238 -39.31 14.18 1.50
N GLY A 239 -39.31 13.22 2.43
CA GLY A 239 -39.43 13.44 3.87
C GLY A 239 -38.12 13.43 4.67
N LEU A 240 -37.03 12.85 4.16
CA LEU A 240 -35.80 12.62 4.97
C LEU A 240 -34.71 13.69 4.84
N ILE A 241 -34.77 14.56 3.83
CA ILE A 241 -33.80 15.67 3.66
C ILE A 241 -33.94 16.69 4.80
N GLY A 242 -35.13 16.82 5.40
CA GLY A 242 -35.38 17.72 6.53
C GLY A 242 -34.87 17.25 7.90
N GLN A 243 -34.45 15.98 8.05
CA GLN A 243 -33.93 15.45 9.33
C GLN A 243 -32.41 15.47 9.41
N ARG A 244 -31.69 15.24 8.30
CA ARG A 244 -30.21 15.29 8.30
C ARG A 244 -29.65 16.70 8.42
N CYS A 245 -30.30 17.74 7.87
CA CYS A 245 -29.88 19.12 8.08
C CYS A 245 -30.08 19.61 9.54
N ARG A 246 -31.08 19.07 10.27
CA ARG A 246 -31.33 19.43 11.68
C ARG A 246 -30.32 18.80 12.65
N ALA A 247 -29.82 17.61 12.34
CA ALA A 247 -28.78 16.95 13.13
C ALA A 247 -27.41 17.64 12.98
N LEU A 248 -27.12 18.23 11.82
CA LEU A 248 -25.88 18.98 11.58
C LEU A 248 -25.94 20.41 12.14
N SER A 249 -27.11 21.06 12.17
CA SER A 249 -27.27 22.37 12.82
C SER A 249 -27.28 22.29 14.35
N SER A 250 -27.76 21.18 14.93
CA SER A 250 -27.75 21.01 16.40
C SER A 250 -26.36 20.65 16.95
N TRP A 251 -25.51 20.00 16.16
CA TRP A 251 -24.13 19.68 16.56
C TRP A 251 -23.20 20.91 16.54
N SER A 252 -23.53 21.92 15.72
CA SER A 252 -22.81 23.21 15.69
C SER A 252 -23.20 24.18 16.82
N ALA A 253 -24.28 23.91 17.57
CA ALA A 253 -24.81 24.83 18.58
C ALA A 253 -24.41 24.46 20.03
N SER A 254 -23.87 23.27 20.29
CA SER A 254 -23.49 22.81 21.63
C SER A 254 -22.00 22.47 21.72
N GLY A 255 -21.17 23.52 21.61
CA GLY A 255 -19.79 23.45 22.09
C GLY A 255 -19.76 23.18 23.60
N GLY A 256 -19.08 22.09 23.99
CA GLY A 256 -18.42 21.87 25.28
C GLY A 256 -19.25 21.95 26.58
N CYS A 257 -19.42 20.80 27.25
CA CYS A 257 -19.25 20.74 28.72
C CYS A 257 -19.07 19.30 29.21
N ILE A 258 -18.01 19.12 29.99
CA ILE A 258 -17.66 17.94 30.78
C ILE A 258 -18.58 17.88 32.02
N SER A 259 -19.19 16.74 32.32
CA SER A 259 -19.54 16.39 33.71
C SER A 259 -19.67 14.88 33.90
N SER A 260 -18.85 14.34 34.80
CA SER A 260 -18.82 12.95 35.29
C SER A 260 -20.14 12.50 35.92
N PRO A 261 -20.50 11.20 35.89
CA PRO A 261 -21.44 10.65 36.85
C PRO A 261 -20.72 10.29 38.14
N LYS A 262 -21.08 10.95 39.24
CA LYS A 262 -20.80 10.48 40.60
C LYS A 262 -21.70 9.28 40.89
N THR A 263 -21.10 8.20 41.36
CA THR A 263 -21.75 7.10 42.06
C THR A 263 -22.11 7.52 43.49
N ILE A 264 -23.39 7.36 43.84
CA ILE A 264 -23.85 6.73 45.09
C ILE A 264 -24.82 5.64 44.66
#